data_AF-A0A2P7UIF6-F1
#
_entry.id   AF-A0A2P7UIF6-F1
#
_cell.length_a   1.000
_cell.length_b   1.000
_cell.length_c   1.000
_cell.angle_alpha   90.00
_cell.angle_beta   90.00
_cell.angle_gamma   90.00
#
_symmetry.space_group_name_H-M   'P 1'
#
loop_
_entity.id
_entity.type
_entity.pdbx_description
1 polymer ?
#
loop_
_entity_poly.entity_id
_entity_poly.type
_entity_poly.pdbx_seq_one_letter_code
_entity_poly.pdbx_strand_id
1 'polypeptide(L)'
;MSKLITRNVFIDTCIFHGKVYGFDHYVFNKIADLASNDYISVFLTKITYLEILSKIEEEIEKARPLLNDFRKEVKILQNIPQYQAVYNKKFTDSVFETMKRQFSNFLEKAQVSILPIEDVDSKEIIARYFERKAPFSKKKRLNSPMPLHWQH
;
A
#
# COMPACT_ATOMS: atom_id res chain seq x y z
N MET A 1 -2.08 35.73 6.40
CA MET A 1 -2.25 34.62 5.44
C MET A 1 -2.38 33.31 6.22
N SER A 2 -3.56 32.69 6.22
CA SER A 2 -3.77 31.38 6.86
C SER A 2 -3.03 30.30 6.07
N LYS A 3 -2.06 29.66 6.71
CA LYS A 3 -1.36 28.48 6.17
C LYS A 3 -2.40 27.40 5.90
N LEU A 4 -2.57 26.97 4.64
CA LEU A 4 -3.43 25.84 4.30
C LEU A 4 -2.87 24.58 4.97
N ILE A 5 -3.55 24.09 6.01
CA ILE A 5 -3.30 22.79 6.62
C ILE A 5 -4.23 21.82 5.89
N THR A 6 -3.71 21.08 4.92
CA THR A 6 -4.49 20.01 4.28
C THR A 6 -4.61 18.83 5.24
N ARG A 7 -5.82 18.28 5.36
CA ARG A 7 -6.10 17.02 6.07
C ARG A 7 -6.21 15.82 5.12
N ASN A 8 -6.12 16.09 3.81
CA ASN A 8 -6.20 15.06 2.78
C ASN A 8 -4.84 14.37 2.65
N VAL A 9 -4.85 13.04 2.77
CA VAL A 9 -3.67 12.19 2.72
C VAL A 9 -3.83 11.21 1.56
N PHE A 10 -2.85 11.19 0.66
CA PHE A 10 -2.70 10.14 -0.36
C PHE A 10 -1.61 9.19 0.10
N ILE A 11 -1.87 7.89 0.04
CA ILE A 11 -0.88 6.87 0.39
C ILE A 11 -0.32 6.27 -0.90
N ASP A 12 0.98 6.43 -1.08
CA ASP A 12 1.72 5.86 -2.20
C ASP A 12 1.87 4.34 -2.06
N THR A 13 1.88 3.61 -3.18
CA THR A 13 2.12 2.16 -3.25
C THR A 13 3.41 1.74 -2.55
N CYS A 14 4.45 2.57 -2.55
CA CYS A 14 5.73 2.27 -1.90
C CYS A 14 5.59 2.10 -0.37
N ILE A 15 4.61 2.74 0.28
CA ILE A 15 4.37 2.58 1.73
C ILE A 15 3.84 1.18 2.05
N PHE A 16 2.94 0.66 1.21
CA PHE A 16 2.40 -0.69 1.33
C PHE A 16 3.48 -1.74 1.13
N HIS A 17 4.27 -1.59 0.06
CA HIS A 17 5.40 -2.46 -0.23
C HIS A 17 6.46 -2.42 0.89
N GLY A 18 6.84 -1.24 1.36
CA GLY A 18 7.83 -1.07 2.43
C GLY A 18 7.42 -1.66 3.78
N LYS A 19 6.13 -1.99 3.96
CA LYS A 19 5.59 -2.70 5.13
C LYS A 19 5.18 -4.13 4.84
N VAL A 20 5.60 -4.67 3.69
CA VAL A 20 5.33 -6.05 3.25
C VAL A 20 3.83 -6.36 3.33
N TYR A 21 2.99 -5.36 3.06
CA TYR A 21 1.52 -5.45 3.13
C TYR A 21 1.00 -5.94 4.50
N GLY A 22 1.77 -5.70 5.58
CA GLY A 22 1.36 -6.00 6.94
C GLY A 22 0.35 -4.96 7.44
N PHE A 23 -0.94 -5.15 7.16
CA PHE A 23 -1.99 -4.18 7.49
C PHE A 23 -2.24 -4.00 8.99
N ASP A 24 -1.74 -4.90 9.83
CA ASP A 24 -1.74 -4.77 11.30
C ASP A 24 -0.55 -3.94 11.83
N HIS A 25 0.35 -3.48 10.95
CA HIS A 25 1.51 -2.68 11.34
C HIS A 25 1.09 -1.33 11.92
N TYR A 26 1.84 -0.83 12.92
CA TYR A 26 1.51 0.37 13.68
C TYR A 26 1.16 1.59 12.82
N VAL A 27 1.83 1.76 11.68
CA VAL A 27 1.61 2.87 10.74
C VAL A 27 0.19 2.83 10.17
N PHE A 28 -0.29 1.66 9.71
CA PHE A 28 -1.63 1.54 9.15
C PHE A 28 -2.70 1.68 10.21
N ASN A 29 -2.47 1.11 11.40
CA ASN A 29 -3.36 1.33 12.54
C ASN A 29 -3.43 2.82 12.89
N LYS A 30 -2.29 3.53 12.93
CA LYS A 30 -2.29 4.95 13.25
C LYS A 30 -2.99 5.80 12.18
N ILE A 31 -2.84 5.45 10.90
CA ILE A 31 -3.58 6.09 9.81
C ILE A 31 -5.09 5.84 9.98
N ALA A 32 -5.49 4.60 10.25
CA ALA A 32 -6.88 4.25 10.48
C ALA A 32 -7.47 4.98 11.70
N ASP A 33 -6.73 5.07 12.80
CA ASP A 33 -7.13 5.83 13.98
C ASP A 33 -7.31 7.31 13.66
N LEU A 34 -6.36 7.93 12.94
CA LEU A 34 -6.47 9.33 12.58
C LEU A 34 -7.66 9.60 11.64
N ALA A 35 -7.92 8.68 10.71
CA ALA A 35 -9.01 8.81 9.77
C ALA A 35 -10.38 8.61 10.45
N SER A 36 -10.52 7.55 11.25
CA SER A 36 -11.76 7.23 11.98
C SER A 36 -12.16 8.27 13.03
N ASN A 37 -11.21 9.10 13.49
CA ASN A 37 -11.46 10.24 14.37
C ASN A 37 -11.53 11.58 13.61
N ASP A 38 -11.75 11.57 12.30
CA ASP A 38 -11.91 12.75 11.43
C ASP A 38 -10.72 13.73 11.41
N TYR A 39 -9.54 13.30 11.84
CA TYR A 39 -8.32 14.12 11.80
C TYR A 39 -7.75 14.22 10.38
N ILE A 40 -7.88 13.15 9.60
CA ILE A 40 -7.43 13.08 8.20
C ILE A 40 -8.49 12.43 7.31
N SER A 41 -8.45 12.74 6.02
CA SER A 41 -9.22 12.03 5.00
C SER A 41 -8.26 11.32 4.06
N VAL A 42 -8.40 10.00 3.95
CA VAL A 42 -7.46 9.15 3.21
C VAL A 42 -8.01 8.83 1.82
N PHE A 43 -7.17 8.99 0.80
CA PHE A 43 -7.53 8.77 -0.58
C PHE A 43 -6.56 7.80 -1.25
N LEU A 44 -7.11 6.93 -2.09
CA LEU A 44 -6.38 6.14 -3.07
C LEU A 44 -6.99 6.37 -4.45
N THR A 45 -6.20 6.23 -5.50
CA THR A 45 -6.76 6.14 -6.85
C THR A 45 -7.11 4.70 -7.18
N LYS A 46 -8.03 4.47 -8.11
CA LYS A 46 -8.32 3.13 -8.62
C LYS A 46 -7.07 2.44 -9.19
N ILE A 47 -6.15 3.17 -9.82
CA ILE A 47 -4.85 2.64 -10.29
C ILE A 47 -4.02 2.14 -9.12
N THR A 48 -3.84 2.98 -8.08
CA THR A 48 -3.04 2.61 -6.89
C THR A 48 -3.62 1.38 -6.20
N TYR A 49 -4.95 1.28 -6.09
CA TYR A 49 -5.62 0.10 -5.55
C TYR A 49 -5.29 -1.17 -6.35
N LEU A 50 -5.37 -1.12 -7.68
CA LEU A 50 -5.07 -2.27 -8.55
C LEU A 50 -3.58 -2.64 -8.51
N GLU A 51 -2.69 -1.64 -8.46
CA GLU A 51 -1.25 -1.86 -8.36
C GLU A 51 -0.88 -2.59 -7.05
N ILE A 52 -1.49 -2.23 -5.92
CA ILE A 52 -1.27 -2.92 -4.64
C ILE A 52 -1.67 -4.40 -4.75
N LEU A 53 -2.84 -4.70 -5.30
CA LEU A 53 -3.30 -6.08 -5.45
C LEU A 53 -2.39 -6.89 -6.38
N SER A 54 -2.01 -6.32 -7.52
CA SER A 54 -1.13 -6.98 -8.48
C SER A 54 0.25 -7.29 -7.86
N LYS A 55 0.82 -6.36 -7.09
CA LYS A 55 2.10 -6.60 -6.42
C LYS A 55 2.01 -7.64 -5.29
N ILE A 56 0.89 -7.70 -4.56
CA ILE A 56 0.66 -8.76 -3.57
C ILE A 56 0.67 -10.13 -4.26
N GLU A 57 -0.05 -10.26 -5.38
CA GLU A 57 -0.09 -11.50 -6.16
C GLU A 57 1.29 -11.90 -6.68
N GLU A 58 2.04 -10.94 -7.23
CA GLU A 58 3.40 -11.17 -7.74
C GLU A 58 4.35 -11.68 -6.65
N GLU A 59 4.33 -11.07 -5.46
CA GLU A 59 5.18 -11.48 -4.34
C GLU A 59 4.80 -12.87 -3.80
N ILE A 60 3.52 -13.22 -3.79
CA ILE A 60 3.05 -14.56 -3.42
C ILE A 60 3.56 -15.60 -4.44
N GLU A 61 3.46 -15.31 -5.73
CA GLU A 61 3.93 -16.22 -6.78
C GLU A 61 5.46 -16.40 -6.77
N LYS A 62 6.22 -15.36 -6.39
CA LYS A 62 7.67 -15.49 -6.13
C LYS A 62 7.97 -16.35 -4.89
N ALA A 63 7.20 -16.19 -3.81
CA ALA A 63 7.42 -16.90 -2.55
C ALA A 63 7.02 -18.39 -2.62
N ARG A 64 6.02 -18.74 -3.42
CA ARG A 64 5.46 -20.10 -3.55
C ARG A 64 6.52 -21.18 -3.89
N PRO A 65 7.34 -21.05 -4.94
CA PRO A 65 8.38 -22.05 -5.26
C PRO A 65 9.44 -22.12 -4.16
N LEU A 66 9.88 -20.99 -3.62
CA LEU A 66 10.89 -20.93 -2.56
C LEU A 66 10.43 -21.67 -1.29
N LEU A 67 9.18 -21.47 -0.89
CA LEU A 67 8.60 -22.19 0.26
C LEU A 67 8.50 -23.69 -0.02
N ASN A 68 8.15 -24.08 -1.24
CA ASN A 68 8.06 -25.49 -1.62
C ASN A 68 9.43 -26.18 -1.62
N ASP A 69 10.48 -25.49 -2.05
CA ASP A 69 11.84 -26.04 -2.02
C ASP A 69 12.38 -26.10 -0.59
N PHE A 70 12.17 -25.06 0.22
CA PHE A 70 12.47 -25.08 1.65
C PHE A 70 11.82 -26.29 2.35
N ARG A 71 10.53 -26.53 2.12
CA ARG A 71 9.81 -27.70 2.65
C ARG A 71 10.45 -29.03 2.25
N LYS A 72 11.05 -29.14 1.06
CA LYS A 72 11.72 -30.37 0.60
C LYS A 72 13.06 -30.60 1.30
N GLU A 73 13.82 -29.54 1.56
CA GLU A 73 15.15 -29.61 2.17
C GLU A 73 15.09 -29.91 3.66
N VAL A 74 14.12 -29.32 4.38
CA VAL A 74 14.03 -29.44 5.85
C VAL A 74 13.03 -30.51 6.32
N LYS A 75 12.69 -31.51 5.50
CA LYS A 75 11.62 -32.51 5.80
C LYS A 75 11.66 -33.12 7.20
N ILE A 76 12.84 -33.29 7.79
CA ILE A 76 12.99 -33.83 9.15
C ILE A 76 12.21 -33.02 10.20
N LEU A 77 12.06 -31.70 10.00
CA LEU A 77 11.34 -30.80 10.91
C LEU A 77 9.82 -31.03 10.90
N GLN A 78 9.27 -31.72 9.90
CA GLN A 78 7.84 -32.05 9.84
C GLN A 78 7.38 -32.87 11.06
N ASN A 79 8.29 -33.60 11.69
CA ASN A 79 8.01 -34.43 12.87
C ASN A 79 7.93 -33.63 14.18
N ILE A 80 8.25 -32.34 14.14
CA ILE A 80 8.25 -31.46 15.32
C ILE A 80 6.99 -30.58 15.27
N PRO A 81 6.07 -30.67 16.26
CA PRO A 81 4.78 -29.98 16.24
C PRO A 81 4.84 -28.48 15.92
N GLN A 82 5.87 -27.79 16.42
CA GLN A 82 6.09 -26.36 16.22
C GLN A 82 6.27 -25.97 14.74
N TYR A 83 6.73 -26.89 13.89
CA TYR A 83 7.01 -26.61 12.47
C TYR A 83 5.94 -27.18 11.54
N GLN A 84 4.96 -27.94 12.03
CA GLN A 84 3.94 -28.57 11.19
C GLN A 84 3.14 -27.57 10.35
N ALA A 85 2.90 -26.36 10.87
CA ALA A 85 2.20 -25.30 10.16
C ALA A 85 2.87 -24.91 8.83
N VAL A 86 4.21 -24.95 8.77
CA VAL A 86 4.98 -24.62 7.57
C VAL A 86 4.65 -25.58 6.42
N TYR A 87 4.30 -26.84 6.71
CA TYR A 87 4.01 -27.88 5.71
C TYR A 87 2.54 -27.90 5.25
N ASN A 88 1.68 -27.02 5.79
CA ASN A 88 0.28 -26.94 5.39
C ASN A 88 0.15 -26.31 3.99
N LYS A 89 -0.13 -27.12 2.97
CA LYS A 89 -0.26 -26.67 1.58
C LYS A 89 -1.50 -25.81 1.32
N LYS A 90 -2.59 -26.00 2.07
CA LYS A 90 -3.82 -25.19 1.94
C LYS A 90 -3.58 -23.72 2.25
N PHE A 91 -2.54 -23.42 3.04
CA PHE A 91 -2.16 -22.05 3.36
C PHE A 91 -1.75 -21.28 2.10
N THR A 92 -0.94 -21.88 1.23
CA THR A 92 -0.38 -21.27 0.02
C THR A 92 -1.43 -20.84 -1.00
N ASP A 93 -2.53 -21.58 -1.14
CA ASP A 93 -3.56 -21.29 -2.15
C ASP A 93 -4.57 -20.21 -1.72
N SER A 94 -4.58 -19.87 -0.43
CA SER A 94 -5.52 -18.90 0.16
C SER A 94 -4.85 -17.61 0.63
N VAL A 95 -3.53 -17.47 0.46
CA VAL A 95 -2.75 -16.31 0.91
C VAL A 95 -3.27 -15.04 0.26
N PHE A 96 -3.47 -15.06 -1.07
CA PHE A 96 -3.91 -13.88 -1.81
C PHE A 96 -5.26 -13.36 -1.30
N GLU A 97 -6.27 -14.22 -1.20
CA GLU A 97 -7.59 -13.84 -0.69
C GLU A 97 -7.55 -13.40 0.78
N THR A 98 -6.62 -13.94 1.57
CA THR A 98 -6.41 -13.50 2.95
C THR A 98 -5.80 -12.10 3.02
N MET A 99 -4.76 -11.83 2.25
CA MET A 99 -4.12 -10.52 2.19
C MET A 99 -5.03 -9.46 1.57
N LYS A 100 -5.80 -9.82 0.53
CA LYS A 100 -6.83 -8.97 -0.06
C LYS A 100 -7.90 -8.60 0.94
N ARG A 101 -8.38 -9.56 1.74
CA ARG A 101 -9.33 -9.28 2.84
C ARG A 101 -8.71 -8.37 3.91
N GLN A 102 -7.47 -8.59 4.30
CA GLN A 102 -6.78 -7.69 5.24
C GLN A 102 -6.64 -6.27 4.68
N PHE A 103 -6.35 -6.14 3.38
CA PHE A 103 -6.31 -4.85 2.71
C PHE A 103 -7.68 -4.17 2.71
N SER A 104 -8.74 -4.88 2.32
CA SER A 104 -10.11 -4.37 2.37
C SER A 104 -10.52 -3.92 3.77
N ASN A 105 -10.19 -4.70 4.81
CA ASN A 105 -10.46 -4.33 6.20
C ASN A 105 -9.71 -3.05 6.60
N PHE A 106 -8.47 -2.87 6.15
CA PHE A 106 -7.75 -1.62 6.37
C PHE A 106 -8.43 -0.44 5.67
N LEU A 107 -8.84 -0.59 4.40
CA LEU A 107 -9.52 0.46 3.65
C LEU A 107 -10.82 0.89 4.34
N GLU A 108 -11.59 -0.07 4.86
CA GLU A 108 -12.81 0.19 5.61
C GLU A 108 -12.52 0.91 6.94
N LYS A 109 -11.59 0.40 7.75
CA LYS A 109 -11.22 1.02 9.04
C LYS A 109 -10.69 2.44 8.88
N ALA A 110 -9.90 2.68 7.84
CA ALA A 110 -9.35 4.00 7.53
C ALA A 110 -10.29 4.87 6.67
N GLN A 111 -11.52 4.43 6.42
CA GLN A 111 -12.54 5.15 5.63
C GLN A 111 -11.99 5.69 4.30
N VAL A 112 -11.18 4.85 3.62
CA VAL A 112 -10.44 5.27 2.43
C VAL A 112 -11.39 5.52 1.27
N SER A 113 -11.31 6.72 0.70
CA SER A 113 -12.03 7.08 -0.53
C SER A 113 -11.21 6.67 -1.75
N ILE A 114 -11.74 5.71 -2.54
CA ILE A 114 -11.15 5.32 -3.82
C ILE A 114 -11.66 6.25 -4.91
N LEU A 115 -10.77 7.05 -5.47
CA LEU A 115 -11.09 7.97 -6.54
C LEU A 115 -11.19 7.22 -7.89
N PRO A 116 -12.31 7.36 -8.62
CA PRO A 116 -12.46 6.87 -9.98
C PRO A 116 -11.49 7.57 -10.94
N ILE A 117 -11.26 6.93 -12.09
CA ILE A 117 -10.41 7.48 -13.17
C ILE A 117 -11.25 7.96 -14.35
N GLU A 118 -12.50 7.50 -14.42
CA GLU A 118 -13.40 7.63 -15.55
C GLU A 118 -13.70 9.11 -15.91
N ASP A 119 -13.59 10.02 -14.95
CA ASP A 119 -13.85 11.46 -15.12
C ASP A 119 -12.57 12.31 -15.34
N VAL A 120 -11.41 11.68 -15.48
CA VAL A 120 -10.13 12.40 -15.63
C VAL A 120 -9.78 12.59 -17.11
N ASP A 121 -9.91 13.82 -17.61
CA ASP A 121 -9.41 14.17 -18.94
C ASP A 121 -7.87 14.16 -18.97
N SER A 122 -7.33 13.02 -19.38
CA SER A 122 -5.89 12.80 -19.50
C SER A 122 -5.24 13.77 -20.49
N LYS A 123 -5.97 14.20 -21.55
CA LYS A 123 -5.44 15.17 -22.51
C LYS A 123 -5.28 16.53 -21.86
N GLU A 124 -6.25 16.94 -21.03
CA GLU A 124 -6.14 18.19 -20.28
C GLU A 124 -4.98 18.16 -19.27
N ILE A 125 -4.77 17.06 -18.55
CA ILE A 125 -3.63 16.94 -17.63
C ILE A 125 -2.30 17.04 -18.37
N ILE A 126 -2.16 16.33 -19.49
CA ILE A 126 -0.95 16.35 -20.32
C ILE A 126 -0.73 17.75 -20.91
N ALA A 127 -1.77 18.40 -21.41
CA ALA A 127 -1.71 19.77 -21.91
C ALA A 127 -1.22 20.72 -20.80
N ARG A 128 -1.81 20.66 -19.60
CA ARG A 128 -1.40 21.49 -18.45
C ARG A 128 0.06 21.24 -18.06
N TYR A 129 0.56 20.00 -18.17
CA TYR A 129 1.96 19.65 -17.92
C TYR A 129 2.90 20.34 -18.93
N PHE A 130 2.67 20.16 -20.23
CA PHE A 130 3.52 20.75 -21.28
C PHE A 130 3.43 22.28 -21.32
N GLU A 131 2.24 22.84 -21.08
CA GLU A 131 2.00 24.28 -21.00
C GLU A 131 2.49 24.89 -19.69
N ARG A 132 3.01 24.08 -18.75
CA ARG A 132 3.44 24.50 -17.40
C ARG A 132 2.35 25.31 -16.68
N LYS A 133 1.08 24.96 -16.89
CA LYS A 133 -0.04 25.50 -16.15
C LYS A 133 -0.09 24.84 -14.77
N ALA A 134 -0.68 25.51 -13.78
CA ALA A 134 -0.83 24.92 -12.45
C ALA A 134 -1.54 23.56 -12.54
N PRO A 135 -1.08 22.52 -11.79
CA PRO A 135 -0.06 22.53 -10.75
C PRO A 135 1.41 22.42 -11.24
N PHE A 136 1.65 22.27 -12.55
CA PHE A 136 2.98 22.04 -13.15
C PHE A 136 3.79 23.32 -13.43
N SER A 137 3.26 24.49 -13.06
CA SER A 137 3.98 25.76 -13.19
C SER A 137 5.16 25.84 -12.21
N LYS A 138 6.27 26.49 -12.61
CA LYS A 138 7.47 26.68 -11.77
C LYS A 138 7.26 27.52 -10.49
N LYS A 139 6.04 27.97 -10.17
CA LYS A 139 5.77 28.67 -8.90
C LYS A 139 5.99 27.71 -7.73
N LYS A 140 7.10 27.93 -7.03
CA LYS A 140 7.56 27.18 -5.85
C LYS A 140 6.44 27.14 -4.78
N ARG A 141 5.84 25.98 -4.52
CA ARG A 141 5.17 25.73 -3.24
C ARG A 141 6.27 25.39 -2.23
N LEU A 142 6.58 26.35 -1.35
CA LEU A 142 7.38 26.07 -0.16
C LEU A 142 6.53 25.18 0.77
N ASN A 143 7.07 24.00 1.11
CA ASN A 143 6.84 23.17 2.31
C ASN A 143 6.56 21.68 2.02
N SER A 144 7.62 20.88 2.06
CA SER A 144 7.67 19.60 2.78
C SER A 144 9.11 19.41 3.26
N PRO A 145 9.41 19.39 4.58
CA PRO A 145 10.76 19.13 5.03
C PRO A 145 11.07 17.64 4.78
N MET A 146 12.02 17.35 3.90
CA MET A 146 12.66 16.04 3.91
C MET A 146 13.38 15.89 5.27
N PRO A 147 13.21 14.75 5.98
CA PRO A 147 13.94 14.51 7.22
C PRO A 147 15.44 14.42 6.92
N LEU A 148 16.24 15.11 7.75
CA LEU A 148 17.69 15.31 7.60
C LEU A 148 18.56 14.03 7.66
N HIS A 149 18.00 12.82 7.69
CA HIS A 149 18.77 11.61 8.01
C HIS A 149 19.22 10.76 6.80
N TRP A 150 19.03 11.23 5.56
CA TRP A 150 19.44 10.49 4.34
C TRP A 150 20.56 11.18 3.55
N GLN A 151 21.53 11.78 4.24
CA GLN A 151 22.80 12.17 3.63
C GLN A 151 23.95 11.44 4.31
N HIS A 152 24.16 10.18 3.90
CA HIS A 152 25.44 9.48 4.00
C HIS A 152 25.58 8.55 2.81
#